data_AF-A0A9E3KEG0-F1
#
_entry.id   AF-A0A9E3KEG0-F1
#
_cell.length_a   1.000
_cell.length_b   1.000
_cell.length_c   1.000
_cell.angle_alpha   90.00
_cell.angle_beta   90.00
_cell.angle_gamma   90.00
#
_symmetry.space_group_name_H-M   'P 1'
#
loop_
_entity.id
_entity.type
_entity.pdbx_description
1 polymer ?
#
loop_
_entity_poly.entity_id
_entity_poly.type
_entity_poly.pdbx_seq_one_letter_code
_entity_poly.pdbx_strand_id
1 'polypeptide(L)'
;MKRTLITGAAGFLGSHICERFLQEGHVVIGMDNLITGDLKNIQHLFHLPHFEFIQYDVTQTVQLPGQLDNILHFASPASPKDYLKFPIETLKTGSMGTY
;
A
#
# COMPACT_ATOMS: atom_id res chain seq x y z
N MET A 1 13.45 -7.37 -14.07
CA MET A 1 12.08 -7.22 -13.53
C MET A 1 12.15 -6.13 -12.47
N LYS A 2 11.35 -5.07 -12.55
CA LYS A 2 11.38 -3.99 -11.56
C LYS A 2 10.60 -4.40 -10.31
N ARG A 3 11.07 -4.02 -9.13
CA ARG A 3 10.42 -4.29 -7.84
C ARG A 3 9.80 -3.01 -7.28
N THR A 4 8.48 -3.01 -7.14
CA THR A 4 7.70 -1.83 -6.77
C THR A 4 6.96 -2.07 -5.46
N LEU A 5 7.17 -1.18 -4.48
CA LEU A 5 6.38 -1.12 -3.26
C LEU A 5 5.21 -0.15 -3.46
N ILE A 6 3.99 -0.57 -3.11
CA ILE A 6 2.78 0.24 -3.15
C ILE A 6 2.14 0.20 -1.77
N THR A 7 2.16 1.32 -1.05
CA THR A 7 1.44 1.42 0.23
C THR A 7 0.02 1.92 0.02
N GLY A 8 -0.94 1.52 0.86
CA GLY A 8 -2.35 1.77 0.61
C GLY A 8 -2.91 0.83 -0.45
N ALA A 9 -2.29 -0.35 -0.61
CA ALA A 9 -2.56 -1.29 -1.69
C ALA A 9 -4.00 -1.85 -1.66
N ALA A 10 -4.63 -1.94 -0.48
CA ALA A 10 -6.00 -2.41 -0.35
C ALA A 10 -7.03 -1.25 -0.48
N GLY A 11 -6.57 -0.02 -0.71
CA GLY A 11 -7.43 1.12 -1.04
C GLY A 11 -7.82 1.16 -2.52
N PHE A 12 -8.70 2.10 -2.88
CA PHE A 12 -9.20 2.24 -4.26
C PHE A 12 -8.07 2.45 -5.28
N LEU A 13 -7.26 3.49 -5.12
CA LEU A 13 -6.19 3.75 -6.10
C LEU A 13 -5.09 2.69 -6.03
N GLY A 14 -4.66 2.32 -4.81
CA GLY A 14 -3.56 1.38 -4.61
C GLY A 14 -3.81 0.03 -5.28
N SER A 15 -5.03 -0.52 -5.22
CA SER A 15 -5.32 -1.82 -5.82
C SER A 15 -5.22 -1.81 -7.34
N HIS A 16 -5.69 -0.75 -8.00
CA HIS A 16 -5.62 -0.59 -9.45
C HIS A 16 -4.18 -0.37 -9.91
N ILE A 17 -3.38 0.37 -9.13
CA ILE A 17 -1.96 0.56 -9.42
C ILE A 17 -1.18 -0.75 -9.23
N CYS A 18 -1.50 -1.55 -8.21
CA CYS A 18 -0.93 -2.91 -8.06
C CYS A 18 -1.19 -3.76 -9.30
N GLU A 19 -2.44 -3.85 -9.75
CA GLU A 19 -2.82 -4.60 -10.95
C GLU A 19 -2.06 -4.10 -12.19
N ARG A 20 -2.01 -2.78 -12.39
CA ARG A 20 -1.31 -2.17 -13.52
C ARG A 20 0.18 -2.53 -13.56
N PHE A 21 0.88 -2.43 -12.44
CA PHE A 21 2.31 -2.73 -12.37
C PHE A 21 2.59 -4.23 -12.55
N LEU A 22 1.72 -5.11 -12.05
CA LEU A 22 1.80 -6.55 -12.32
C LEU A 22 1.64 -6.85 -13.81
N GLN A 23 0.70 -6.19 -14.50
CA GLN A 23 0.51 -6.31 -15.95
C GLN A 23 1.72 -5.81 -16.76
N GLU A 24 2.46 -4.82 -16.24
CA GLU A 24 3.72 -4.34 -16.82
C GLU A 24 4.93 -5.24 -16.50
N GLY A 25 4.71 -6.35 -15.79
CA GLY A 25 5.75 -7.32 -15.46
C GLY A 25 6.63 -6.89 -14.29
N HIS A 26 6.14 -6.05 -13.38
CA HIS A 26 6.83 -5.78 -12.12
C HIS A 26 6.58 -6.88 -11.09
N VAL A 27 7.50 -7.02 -10.13
CA VAL A 27 7.22 -7.64 -8.84
C VAL A 27 6.62 -6.56 -7.94
N VAL A 28 5.40 -6.77 -7.48
CA VAL A 28 4.65 -5.79 -6.69
C VAL A 28 4.53 -6.27 -5.25
N ILE A 29 4.95 -5.41 -4.33
CA ILE A 29 4.71 -5.56 -2.89
C ILE A 29 3.61 -4.57 -2.52
N GLY A 30 2.42 -5.09 -2.25
CA GLY A 30 1.33 -4.32 -1.68
C GLY A 30 1.46 -4.24 -0.17
N MET A 31 1.30 -3.04 0.39
CA MET A 31 1.34 -2.80 1.83
C MET A 31 0.12 -2.02 2.28
N ASP A 32 -0.54 -2.47 3.34
CA ASP A 32 -1.73 -1.79 3.89
C ASP A 32 -1.97 -2.24 5.34
N ASN A 33 -2.48 -1.35 6.20
CA ASN A 33 -2.87 -1.73 7.57
C ASN A 33 -4.35 -2.11 7.68
N LEU A 34 -5.12 -1.95 6.60
CA LEU A 34 -6.55 -2.24 6.47
C LEU A 34 -7.45 -1.35 7.34
N ILE A 35 -6.97 -0.17 7.75
CA ILE A 35 -7.79 0.76 8.55
C ILE A 35 -9.00 1.29 7.75
N THR A 36 -8.77 1.61 6.47
CA THR A 36 -9.78 2.01 5.48
C THR A 36 -9.73 1.17 4.20
N GLY A 37 -8.71 0.31 4.04
CA GLY A 37 -8.58 -0.61 2.91
C GLY A 37 -9.46 -1.85 3.06
N ASP A 38 -9.83 -2.47 1.93
CA ASP A 38 -10.60 -3.72 1.89
C ASP A 38 -9.83 -4.77 1.08
N LEU A 39 -9.57 -5.94 1.68
CA LEU A 39 -8.87 -7.05 1.03
C LEU A 39 -9.56 -7.52 -0.25
N LYS A 40 -10.88 -7.32 -0.40
CA LYS A 40 -11.60 -7.62 -1.64
C LYS A 40 -11.02 -6.88 -2.85
N ASN A 41 -10.42 -5.71 -2.64
CA ASN A 41 -9.81 -4.91 -3.71
C ASN A 41 -8.56 -5.58 -4.29
N ILE A 42 -7.87 -6.46 -3.53
CA ILE A 42 -6.64 -7.14 -3.95
C ILE A 42 -6.74 -8.66 -3.93
N GLN A 43 -7.90 -9.23 -3.55
CA GLN A 43 -8.05 -10.69 -3.40
C GLN A 43 -7.68 -11.46 -4.67
N HIS A 44 -7.98 -10.86 -5.82
CA HIS A 44 -7.74 -11.44 -7.13
C HIS A 44 -6.26 -11.35 -7.53
N LEU A 45 -5.41 -10.65 -6.78
CA LEU A 45 -3.98 -10.57 -7.05
C LEU A 45 -3.18 -11.66 -6.31
N PHE A 46 -3.72 -12.24 -5.24
CA PHE A 46 -2.99 -13.21 -4.39
C PHE A 46 -2.54 -14.49 -5.09
N HIS A 47 -3.17 -14.87 -6.20
CA HIS A 47 -2.77 -16.05 -6.96
C HIS A 47 -1.66 -15.77 -7.98
N LEU A 48 -1.25 -14.51 -8.14
CA LEU A 48 -0.22 -14.11 -9.08
C LEU A 48 1.17 -14.30 -8.45
N PRO A 49 2.13 -14.94 -9.17
CA PRO A 49 3.44 -15.28 -8.61
C PRO A 49 4.34 -14.07 -8.31
N HIS A 50 3.97 -12.89 -8.81
CA HIS A 50 4.74 -11.65 -8.66
C HIS A 50 4.07 -10.63 -7.74
N PHE A 51 3.01 -11.03 -7.02
CA PHE A 51 2.33 -10.20 -6.03
C PHE A 51 2.59 -10.74 -4.63
N GLU A 52 3.06 -9.85 -3.76
CA GLU A 52 3.20 -10.09 -2.33
C GLU A 52 2.40 -9.04 -1.58
N PHE A 53 1.69 -9.43 -0.52
CA PHE A 53 0.97 -8.50 0.34
C PHE A 53 1.51 -8.57 1.76
N ILE A 54 1.75 -7.41 2.35
CA ILE A 54 2.21 -7.27 3.72
C ILE A 54 1.22 -6.39 4.46
N GLN A 55 0.52 -6.96 5.43
CA GLN A 55 -0.32 -6.17 6.33
C GLN A 55 0.59 -5.41 7.30
N TYR A 56 0.71 -4.09 7.14
CA TYR A 56 1.67 -3.29 7.89
C TYR A 56 1.24 -1.83 8.02
N ASP A 57 1.52 -1.23 9.17
CA ASP A 57 1.32 0.19 9.43
C ASP A 57 2.57 0.98 9.03
N VAL A 58 2.46 1.75 7.95
CA VAL A 58 3.54 2.57 7.39
C VAL A 58 4.11 3.61 8.35
N THR A 59 3.42 3.93 9.44
CA THR A 59 3.94 4.83 10.49
C THR A 59 4.99 4.17 11.37
N GLN A 60 5.15 2.84 11.27
CA GLN A 60 6.18 2.07 11.96
C GLN A 60 7.41 1.89 11.06
N THR A 61 8.58 1.68 11.67
CA THR A 61 9.83 1.47 10.92
C THR A 61 9.80 0.16 10.15
N VAL A 62 9.73 0.26 8.82
CA VAL A 62 9.71 -0.89 7.93
C VAL A 62 11.11 -1.28 7.47
N GLN A 63 11.42 -2.57 7.52
CA GLN A 63 12.62 -3.15 6.93
C GLN A 63 12.21 -4.15 5.86
N LEU A 64 12.41 -3.79 4.60
CA LEU A 64 12.17 -4.68 3.47
C LEU A 64 13.50 -5.20 2.94
N PRO A 65 13.70 -6.53 2.85
CA PRO A 65 14.90 -7.09 2.25
C PRO A 65 14.91 -6.82 0.74
N GLY A 66 16.11 -6.67 0.18
CA GLY A 66 16.34 -6.48 -1.24
C GLY A 66 16.09 -5.05 -1.72
N GLN A 67 16.62 -4.73 -2.90
CA GLN A 67 16.46 -3.40 -3.51
C GLN A 67 15.02 -3.17 -3.97
N LEU A 68 14.55 -1.93 -3.85
CA LEU A 68 13.32 -1.45 -4.48
C LEU A 68 13.69 -0.50 -5.62
N ASP A 69 13.03 -0.63 -6.75
CA ASP A 69 13.18 0.28 -7.88
C ASP A 69 12.21 1.46 -7.77
N ASN A 70 11.02 1.22 -7.21
CA ASN A 70 9.98 2.25 -7.06
C ASN A 70 9.26 2.10 -5.71
N ILE A 71 8.88 3.23 -5.14
CA ILE A 71 7.98 3.32 -3.98
C ILE A 71 6.85 4.28 -4.34
N LEU A 72 5.62 3.80 -4.32
CA LEU A 72 4.43 4.61 -4.54
C LEU A 72 3.60 4.62 -3.24
N HIS A 73 3.42 5.81 -2.67
CA HIS A 73 2.83 5.99 -1.36
C HIS A 73 1.40 6.53 -1.44
N PHE A 74 0.40 5.66 -1.23
CA PHE A 74 -1.03 6.01 -1.19
C PHE A 74 -1.70 5.70 0.17
N ALA A 75 -0.92 5.32 1.19
CA ALA A 75 -1.48 4.98 2.50
C ALA A 75 -1.90 6.26 3.24
N SER A 76 -3.21 6.51 3.35
CA SER A 76 -3.77 7.59 4.14
C SER A 76 -5.28 7.41 4.29
N PRO A 77 -5.90 7.70 5.46
CA PRO A 77 -7.36 7.81 5.62
C PRO A 77 -7.91 9.08 4.94
N ALA A 78 -7.79 9.18 3.62
CA ALA A 78 -7.85 10.46 2.89
C ALA A 78 -9.27 11.01 2.57
N SER A 79 -10.33 10.50 3.21
CA SER A 79 -11.70 10.99 2.98
C SER A 79 -12.15 11.99 4.06
N PRO A 80 -13.04 12.97 3.76
CA PRO A 80 -13.54 13.90 4.77
C PRO A 80 -14.15 13.24 6.01
N LYS A 81 -14.78 12.06 5.84
CA LYS A 81 -15.32 11.28 6.95
C LYS A 81 -14.21 10.61 7.76
N ASP A 82 -13.19 10.10 7.09
CA ASP A 82 -12.07 9.40 7.72
C ASP A 82 -11.12 10.35 8.45
N TYR A 83 -10.94 11.59 7.98
CA TYR A 83 -10.18 12.61 8.73
C TYR A 83 -10.77 12.89 10.11
N LEU A 84 -12.09 12.89 10.23
CA LEU A 84 -12.77 13.09 11.51
C LEU A 84 -12.73 11.85 12.38
N LYS A 85 -12.72 10.66 11.76
CA LYS A 85 -12.70 9.37 12.45
C LYS A 85 -11.29 8.95 12.91
N PHE A 86 -10.27 9.30 12.12
CA PHE A 86 -8.87 8.92 12.29
C PHE A 86 -7.90 10.12 12.14
N PRO A 87 -8.09 11.19 12.92
CA PRO A 87 -7.29 12.41 12.77
C PRO A 87 -5.81 12.19 13.13
N ILE A 88 -5.53 11.37 14.15
CA ILE A 88 -4.16 11.09 14.59
C ILE A 88 -3.44 10.23 13.56
N GLU A 89 -4.10 9.19 13.07
CA GLU A 89 -3.55 8.29 12.06
C GLU A 89 -3.25 9.06 10.78
N THR A 90 -4.15 9.95 10.34
CA THR A 90 -3.94 10.83 9.19
C THR A 90 -2.68 11.70 9.36
N LEU A 91 -2.52 12.34 10.53
CA LEU A 91 -1.35 13.17 10.82
C LEU A 91 -0.06 12.35 10.86
N LYS A 92 -0.11 11.14 11.45
CA LYS A 92 1.04 10.23 11.50
C LYS A 92 1.42 9.70 10.12
N THR A 93 0.47 9.29 9.29
CA THR A 93 0.74 8.82 7.92
C THR A 93 1.38 9.91 7.08
N GLY A 94 0.84 11.13 7.15
CA GLY A 94 1.39 12.29 6.42
C GLY A 94 2.73 12.82 6.93
N SER A 95 3.21 12.38 8.10
CA SER A 95 4.52 12.78 8.65
C SER A 95 5.46 11.59 8.79
N MET A 96 5.25 10.77 9.82
CA MET A 96 6.05 9.57 10.11
C MET A 96 5.98 8.51 9.01
N GLY A 97 4.86 8.39 8.30
CA GLY A 97 4.75 7.42 7.20
C GLY A 97 5.55 7.77 5.96
N THR A 98 6.09 9.00 5.87
CA THR A 98 6.84 9.51 4.71
C THR A 98 8.33 9.73 4.99
N TYR A 99 8.72 9.92 6.27
CA TYR A 99 10.09 10.19 6.70
C TYR A 99 10.83 8.91 7.10
#